data_AF-A0A1G0KC51-F1
#
_entry.id   AF-A0A1G0KC51-F1
#
_cell.length_a   1.000
_cell.length_b   1.000
_cell.length_c   1.000
_cell.angle_alpha   90.00
_cell.angle_beta   90.00
_cell.angle_gamma   90.00
#
_symmetry.space_group_name_H-M   'P 1'
#
loop_
_entity.id
_entity.type
_entity.pdbx_description
1 polymer ?
#
loop_
_entity_poly.entity_id
_entity_poly.type
_entity_poly.pdbx_seq_one_letter_code
_entity_poly.pdbx_strand_id
1 'polypeptide(L)' 'IFKRELVPGIEYLDCSKIQECDSTAISFLLACLRMATKLNIRLHIKGMNQQLLSLAKLYEVENMLQTTADS' A
#
# COMPACT_ATOMS: atom_id res chain seq x y z
N ILE A 1 -15.61 8.27 17.04
CA ILE A 1 -14.15 8.03 16.99
C ILE A 1 -13.97 6.63 16.41
N PHE A 2 -13.54 6.50 15.15
CA PHE A 2 -13.30 5.18 14.56
C PHE A 2 -12.03 4.59 15.19
N LYS A 3 -12.17 3.60 16.07
CA LYS A 3 -11.06 2.74 16.49
C LYS A 3 -10.65 1.91 15.27
N ARG A 4 -9.62 2.36 14.56
CA ARG A 4 -9.03 1.64 13.42
C ARG A 4 -7.88 0.79 13.94
N GLU A 5 -8.22 -0.32 14.56
CA GLU A 5 -7.26 -1.40 14.79
C GLU A 5 -7.27 -2.25 13.52
N LEU A 6 -6.12 -2.36 12.83
CA LEU A 6 -5.96 -3.40 11.83
C LEU A 6 -6.17 -4.74 12.54
N VAL A 7 -6.91 -5.67 11.90
CA VAL A 7 -7.16 -6.99 12.48
C VAL A 7 -5.80 -7.64 12.81
N PRO A 8 -5.61 -8.16 14.04
CA PRO A 8 -4.36 -8.83 14.40
C PRO A 8 -3.98 -9.91 13.39
N GLY A 9 -2.73 -9.90 12.93
CA GLY A 9 -2.21 -10.85 11.94
C GLY A 9 -2.35 -10.43 10.46
N ILE A 10 -2.96 -9.28 10.16
CA ILE A 10 -2.94 -8.74 8.79
C ILE A 10 -1.69 -7.89 8.58
N GLU A 11 -0.75 -8.42 7.80
CA GLU A 11 0.50 -7.74 7.43
C GLU A 11 0.55 -7.29 5.97
N TYR A 12 -0.49 -7.59 5.17
CA TYR A 12 -0.50 -7.33 3.73
C TYR A 12 -1.76 -6.62 3.27
N LEU A 13 -1.59 -5.67 2.35
CA LEU A 13 -2.63 -5.12 1.50
C LEU A 13 -2.45 -5.68 0.08
N ASP A 14 -3.35 -6.58 -0.31
CA ASP A 14 -3.27 -7.28 -1.60
C ASP A 14 -3.96 -6.46 -2.72
N CYS A 15 -3.15 -6.04 -3.69
CA CYS A 15 -3.56 -5.31 -4.89
C CYS A 15 -3.69 -6.20 -6.13
N SER A 16 -3.48 -7.52 -6.02
CA SER A 16 -3.35 -8.44 -7.16
C SER A 16 -4.59 -8.53 -8.07
N LYS A 17 -5.76 -8.13 -7.56
CA LYS A 17 -7.05 -8.14 -8.28
C LYS A 17 -7.52 -6.75 -8.70
N ILE A 18 -6.73 -5.71 -8.48
CA ILE A 18 -7.06 -4.35 -8.93
C ILE A 18 -6.94 -4.31 -10.46
N GLN A 19 -8.04 -3.98 -11.13
CA GLN A 19 -8.11 -3.88 -12.59
C GLN A 19 -7.87 -2.46 -13.07
N GLU A 20 -8.41 -1.48 -12.33
CA GLU A 20 -8.31 -0.06 -12.66
C GLU A 20 -7.91 0.71 -11.40
N CYS A 21 -7.00 1.65 -11.56
CA CYS A 21 -6.61 2.56 -10.50
C CYS A 21 -6.21 3.94 -11.06
N ASP A 22 -6.39 4.96 -10.24
CA ASP A 22 -5.92 6.32 -10.49
C ASP A 22 -4.97 6.79 -9.38
N SER A 23 -4.69 8.08 -9.35
CA SER A 23 -3.83 8.72 -8.34
C SER A 23 -4.38 8.64 -6.91
N THR A 24 -5.69 8.43 -6.74
CA THR A 24 -6.31 8.28 -5.42
C THR A 24 -5.92 6.95 -4.78
N ALA A 25 -5.73 5.90 -5.58
CA ALA A 25 -5.24 4.61 -5.08
C ALA A 25 -3.83 4.74 -4.47
N ILE A 26 -2.93 5.45 -5.14
CA ILE A 26 -1.57 5.73 -4.61
C ILE A 26 -1.66 6.51 -3.29
N SER A 27 -2.49 7.55 -3.25
CA SER A 27 -2.71 8.37 -2.05
C SER A 27 -3.22 7.54 -0.88
N PHE A 28 -4.16 6.62 -1.15
CA PHE A 28 -4.72 5.70 -0.18
C PHE A 28 -3.67 4.72 0.36
N LEU A 29 -2.91 4.06 -0.52
CA LEU A 29 -1.84 3.13 -0.13
C LEU A 29 -0.80 3.80 0.78
N LEU A 30 -0.36 5.01 0.43
CA LEU A 30 0.55 5.79 1.27
C LEU A 30 -0.07 6.18 2.62
N ALA A 31 -1.37 6.50 2.66
CA ALA A 31 -2.07 6.78 3.91
C ALA A 31 -2.14 5.54 4.82
N CYS A 32 -2.40 4.36 4.26
CA CYS A 32 -2.38 3.09 4.97
C CYS A 32 -0.99 2.80 5.56
N LEU A 33 0.08 2.90 4.77
CA LEU A 33 1.44 2.68 5.25
C LEU A 33 1.81 3.65 6.38
N ARG A 34 1.52 4.94 6.22
CA ARG A 34 1.75 5.95 7.27
C ARG A 34 0.99 5.64 8.57
N MET A 35 -0.24 5.14 8.45
CA MET A 35 -1.04 4.74 9.61
C MET A 35 -0.45 3.51 10.29
N ALA A 36 -0.03 2.50 9.53
CA ALA A 36 0.62 1.31 10.06
C ALA A 36 1.92 1.66 10.79
N THR A 37 2.78 2.52 10.21
CA THR A 37 3.99 3.02 10.87
C THR A 37 3.68 3.71 12.20
N LYS A 38 2.66 4.59 12.25
CA LYS A 38 2.27 5.29 13.48
C LYS A 38 1.79 4.34 14.59
N LEU A 39 1.23 3.21 14.20
CA LEU A 39 0.72 2.19 15.12
C LEU A 39 1.75 1.09 15.41
N ASN A 40 2.97 1.20 14.88
CA ASN A 40 4.02 0.19 14.95
C ASN A 40 3.56 -1.18 14.40
N ILE A 41 2.74 -1.16 13.36
CA ILE A 41 2.24 -2.34 12.64
C ILE A 41 3.07 -2.50 11.37
N ARG A 42 3.55 -3.71 11.14
CA ARG A 42 4.21 -4.08 9.89
C ARG A 42 3.14 -4.31 8.82
N LEU A 43 3.08 -3.42 7.84
CA LEU A 43 2.17 -3.53 6.69
C LEU A 43 2.97 -3.46 5.40
N HIS A 44 2.72 -4.41 4.51
CA HIS A 44 3.32 -4.53 3.19
C HIS A 44 2.23 -4.42 2.12
N ILE A 45 2.57 -3.92 0.95
CA ILE A 45 1.69 -3.96 -0.21
C ILE A 45 2.14 -5.16 -1.07
N LYS A 46 1.18 -5.96 -1.55
CA LYS A 46 1.45 -7.10 -2.43
C LYS A 46 0.67 -6.96 -3.73
N GLY A 47 1.18 -7.53 -4.82
CA GLY A 47 0.43 -7.66 -6.06
C GLY A 47 0.19 -6.33 -6.79
N MET A 48 1.09 -5.34 -6.67
CA MET A 48 1.00 -4.13 -7.47
C MET A 48 1.09 -4.46 -8.96
N ASN A 49 0.02 -4.14 -9.70
CA ASN A 49 0.00 -4.30 -11.15
C ASN A 49 0.84 -3.19 -11.85
N GLN A 50 1.03 -3.31 -13.16
CA GLN A 50 1.82 -2.34 -13.93
C GLN A 50 1.25 -0.92 -13.90
N GLN A 51 -0.07 -0.76 -13.80
CA GLN A 51 -0.70 0.55 -13.73
C GLN A 51 -0.34 1.27 -12.42
N LEU A 52 -0.44 0.59 -11.28
CA LEU A 52 -0.03 1.10 -9.97
C LEU A 52 1.47 1.41 -9.92
N LEU A 53 2.31 0.52 -10.46
CA LEU A 53 3.76 0.75 -10.52
C LEU A 53 4.10 1.97 -11.37
N SER A 54 3.40 2.16 -12.50
CA SER A 54 3.61 3.31 -13.38
C SER A 54 3.17 4.61 -12.72
N LEU A 55 2.02 4.61 -12.03
CA LEU A 55 1.56 5.77 -11.26
C LEU A 55 2.50 6.09 -10.10
N ALA A 56 2.99 5.09 -9.38
CA ALA A 56 3.94 5.27 -8.29
C ALA A 56 5.24 5.95 -8.77
N LYS A 57 5.78 5.49 -9.91
CA LYS A 57 6.95 6.10 -10.55
C LYS A 57 6.68 7.51 -11.06
N LEU A 58 5.51 7.72 -11.68
CA LEU A 58 5.11 9.04 -12.20
C LEU A 58 5.05 10.08 -11.08
N TYR A 59 4.65 9.66 -9.87
CA TYR A 59 4.61 10.52 -8.68
C TYR A 59 5.89 10.46 -7.84
N GLU A 60 6.92 9.72 -8.27
CA GLU A 60 8.20 9.55 -7.55
C GLU A 60 8.05 9.01 -6.12
N VAL A 61 7.04 8.17 -5.89
CA VAL A 61 6.71 7.57 -4.57
C VAL A 61 6.87 6.06 -4.53
N GLU A 62 7.43 5.44 -5.58
CA GLU A 62 7.64 3.99 -5.66
C GLU A 62 8.49 3.46 -4.50
N ASN A 63 9.46 4.25 -4.04
CA ASN A 63 10.32 3.89 -2.90
C ASN A 63 9.56 3.91 -1.58
N MET A 64 8.52 4.74 -1.47
CA MET A 64 7.67 4.80 -0.28
C MET A 64 6.65 3.66 -0.24
N LEU A 65 6.33 3.10 -1.41
CA LEU A 65 5.44 1.95 -1.57
C LEU A 65 6.20 0.62 -1.57
N GLN A 66 7.53 0.64 -1.37
CA GLN A 66 8.40 -0.53 -1.52
C GLN A 66 7.79 -1.75 -0.82
N THR A 67 7.36 -2.64 -1.69
CA THR A 67 6.94 -3.99 -1.40
C THR A 67 8.21 -4.76 -1.10
N THR A 68 8.19 -5.63 -0.09
CA THR A 68 9.14 -6.74 -0.09
C THR A 68 8.83 -7.51 -1.37
N ALA A 69 9.60 -7.27 -2.42
CA ALA A 69 9.67 -8.18 -3.55
C ALA A 69 10.06 -9.53 -2.95
N ASP A 70 9.13 -10.48 -2.98
CA ASP A 70 9.39 -11.87 -2.63
C ASP A 70 10.70 -12.26 -3.36
N SER A 71 11.72 -12.58 -2.57
CA SER A 71 13.02 -13.08 -3.05
C SER A 71 12.86 -14.44 -3.71
#